data_AF-A0A7V2NQ73-F1
#
_entry.id   AF-A0A7V2NQ73-F1
#
_cell.length_a   1.000
_cell.length_b   1.000
_cell.length_c   1.000
_cell.angle_alpha   90.00
_cell.angle_beta   90.00
_cell.angle_gamma   90.00
#
_symmetry.space_group_name_H-M   'P 1'
#
loop_
_entity.id
_entity.type
_entity.pdbx_description
1 polymer ?
#
loop_
_entity_poly.entity_id
_entity_poly.type
_entity_poly.pdbx_seq_one_letter_code
_entity_poly.pdbx_strand_id
1 'polypeptide(L)'
;MLVSCSVSFCSSTSIIHRQTASGYIESACSIEDNIPMEADKMCRMIAAPHGVAGERIIEPFLRMARGENATHEHNKALGEFNHPDGWGAVYENGGSYESYLSVRSCWQDSSLKWFNDKTIILMHARRASRGEVNVVNAHPFHVSHNGKSWYFCHNGTVDDPLIAKYRGGTDSERYFRFLLQHLDPENAEESIEAAMGMLHDYTSLNAFLTDGDQFYVINRYSTSPRYYTLYLHNGSDGPIISSEPLPDVVTEWEPLKNGQIIVFQDSSMRSTLISWSVGLRSSALLAPRVWLYTAYNS
;
A
#
# COMPACT_ATOMS: atom_id res chain seq x y z
N MET A 1 0.13 67.55 -32.95
CA MET A 1 0.55 67.35 -31.55
C MET A 1 0.61 65.86 -31.29
N LEU A 2 1.84 65.35 -31.11
CA LEU A 2 2.16 63.99 -30.67
C LEU A 2 2.06 63.95 -29.14
N VAL A 3 1.34 62.98 -28.56
CA VAL A 3 1.44 62.58 -27.14
C VAL A 3 1.02 61.09 -27.08
N SER A 4 1.94 60.16 -27.28
CA SER A 4 2.68 59.38 -26.26
C SER A 4 1.79 58.54 -25.33
N CYS A 5 1.79 57.23 -25.56
CA CYS A 5 1.39 56.22 -24.57
C CYS A 5 2.39 56.19 -23.41
N SER A 6 1.87 56.27 -22.19
CA SER A 6 2.56 55.87 -20.97
C SER A 6 1.68 54.83 -20.27
N VAL A 7 2.23 53.62 -20.11
CA VAL A 7 1.66 52.56 -19.29
C VAL A 7 2.05 52.81 -17.84
N SER A 8 1.07 52.80 -16.93
CA SER A 8 1.32 52.53 -15.51
C SER A 8 0.11 51.80 -14.93
N PHE A 9 0.43 50.72 -14.22
CA PHE A 9 -0.46 49.74 -13.60
C PHE A 9 -1.49 50.38 -12.67
N CYS A 10 -2.74 49.92 -12.75
CA CYS A 10 -3.62 49.88 -11.59
C CYS A 10 -4.54 48.65 -11.66
N SER A 11 -4.54 47.93 -10.56
CA SER A 11 -5.27 46.72 -10.22
C SER A 11 -6.78 46.77 -10.50
N SER A 12 -7.31 45.76 -11.19
CA SER A 12 -8.59 45.08 -10.86
C SER A 12 -8.98 44.13 -12.00
N THR A 13 -8.93 42.82 -11.74
CA THR A 13 -9.45 41.80 -12.65
C THR A 13 -10.98 41.85 -12.58
N SER A 14 -11.62 42.25 -13.68
CA SER A 14 -13.06 42.24 -13.84
C SER A 14 -13.58 40.82 -14.05
N ILE A 15 -14.37 40.33 -13.10
CA ILE A 15 -15.12 39.07 -13.19
C ILE A 15 -16.37 39.31 -14.05
N ILE A 16 -16.48 38.61 -15.18
CA ILE A 16 -17.73 38.56 -15.95
C ILE A 16 -18.64 37.53 -15.27
N HIS A 17 -19.66 38.01 -14.54
CA HIS A 17 -20.70 37.14 -13.98
C HIS A 17 -21.79 36.84 -15.02
N ARG A 18 -21.96 35.57 -15.38
CA ARG A 18 -23.26 35.02 -15.79
C ARG A 18 -23.86 34.28 -14.61
N GLN A 19 -24.99 34.77 -14.10
CA GLN A 19 -25.81 34.05 -13.14
C GLN A 19 -26.56 32.91 -13.85
N THR A 20 -26.41 31.69 -13.36
CA THR A 20 -27.35 30.59 -13.60
C THR A 20 -27.94 30.14 -12.27
N ALA A 21 -29.25 29.94 -12.25
CA ALA A 21 -30.04 29.56 -11.09
C ALA A 21 -29.87 28.07 -10.75
N SER A 22 -28.80 27.73 -10.06
CA SER A 22 -28.66 26.54 -9.20
C SER A 22 -27.32 26.67 -8.49
N GLY A 23 -27.36 26.97 -7.19
CA GLY A 23 -26.17 27.25 -6.40
C GLY A 23 -25.38 25.98 -6.11
N TYR A 24 -24.41 25.66 -6.95
CA TYR A 24 -23.24 24.83 -6.61
C TYR A 24 -22.03 25.42 -7.33
N ILE A 25 -21.08 25.96 -6.56
CA ILE A 25 -19.79 26.38 -7.07
C ILE A 25 -18.88 25.15 -6.97
N GLU A 26 -18.69 24.43 -8.08
CA GLU A 26 -17.55 23.52 -8.20
C GLU A 26 -16.29 24.38 -8.20
N SER A 27 -15.55 24.37 -7.10
CA SER A 27 -14.16 24.79 -7.11
C SER A 27 -13.37 23.69 -7.81
N ALA A 28 -13.24 23.79 -9.14
CA ALA A 28 -12.20 23.08 -9.87
C ALA A 28 -10.86 23.63 -9.40
N CYS A 29 -10.27 23.01 -8.36
CA CYS A 29 -8.90 23.23 -7.99
C CYS A 29 -8.05 22.57 -9.07
N SER A 30 -7.74 23.31 -10.13
CA SER A 30 -6.69 22.94 -11.08
C SER A 30 -5.35 23.10 -10.37
N ILE A 31 -5.00 22.12 -9.53
CA ILE A 31 -3.61 21.89 -9.21
C ILE A 31 -3.06 21.23 -10.47
N GLU A 32 -2.22 21.94 -11.21
CA GLU A 32 -1.28 21.30 -12.13
C GLU A 32 -0.35 20.44 -11.27
N ASP A 33 -0.82 19.24 -10.94
CA ASP A 33 -0.04 18.23 -10.24
C ASP A 33 1.05 17.78 -11.21
N ASN A 34 2.25 18.34 -11.06
CA ASN A 34 3.47 17.68 -11.49
C ASN A 34 3.58 16.37 -10.71
N ILE A 35 2.89 15.33 -11.17
CA ILE A 35 3.07 13.96 -10.69
C ILE A 35 4.53 13.62 -11.03
N PRO A 36 5.41 13.42 -10.03
CA PRO A 36 6.80 13.13 -10.30
C PRO A 36 6.90 11.88 -11.19
N MET A 37 7.85 11.90 -12.12
CA MET A 37 8.18 10.82 -13.05
C MET A 37 8.44 9.45 -12.37
N GLU A 38 8.50 9.41 -11.04
CA GLU A 38 8.62 8.20 -10.21
C GLU A 38 7.28 7.47 -9.97
N ALA A 39 6.13 8.05 -10.33
CA ALA A 39 4.84 7.35 -10.27
C ALA A 39 4.73 6.16 -11.26
N ASP A 40 5.70 6.01 -12.15
CA ASP A 40 5.78 4.96 -13.16
C ASP A 40 6.34 3.61 -12.64
N LYS A 41 6.53 3.45 -11.33
CA LYS A 41 7.26 2.31 -10.75
C LYS A 41 6.67 1.82 -9.42
N MET A 42 5.36 1.62 -9.35
CA MET A 42 4.68 1.26 -8.10
C MET A 42 3.81 0.02 -8.30
N CYS A 43 3.64 -0.78 -7.26
CA CYS A 43 2.94 -2.07 -7.34
C CYS A 43 1.43 -1.91 -7.12
N ARG A 44 0.68 -2.99 -7.33
CA ARG A 44 -0.74 -3.10 -6.96
C ARG A 44 -0.95 -4.26 -6.02
N MET A 45 -1.73 -4.02 -4.98
CA MET A 45 -1.99 -5.00 -3.93
C MET A 45 -3.48 -5.05 -3.63
N ILE A 46 -3.98 -6.25 -3.38
CA ILE A 46 -5.32 -6.52 -2.86
C ILE A 46 -5.22 -7.57 -1.76
N ALA A 47 -6.03 -7.45 -0.70
CA ALA A 47 -6.11 -8.39 0.40
C ALA A 47 -7.55 -8.59 0.85
N ALA A 48 -7.83 -9.81 1.31
CA ALA A 48 -9.04 -10.19 2.02
C ALA A 48 -8.60 -10.93 3.30
N PRO A 49 -8.51 -10.23 4.45
CA PRO A 49 -8.03 -10.80 5.72
C PRO A 49 -8.72 -12.10 6.15
N HIS A 50 -10.02 -12.25 5.84
CA HIS A 50 -10.80 -13.46 6.15
C HIS A 50 -10.92 -14.41 4.95
N GLY A 51 -10.18 -14.14 3.88
CA GLY A 51 -10.25 -14.87 2.62
C GLY A 51 -11.41 -14.42 1.72
N VAL A 52 -11.18 -14.53 0.41
CA VAL A 52 -12.20 -14.31 -0.62
C VAL A 52 -12.02 -15.34 -1.73
N ALA A 53 -13.13 -15.82 -2.32
CA ALA A 53 -13.05 -16.73 -3.46
C ALA A 53 -12.30 -16.05 -4.63
N GLY A 54 -11.31 -16.75 -5.20
CA GLY A 54 -10.48 -16.19 -6.26
C GLY A 54 -11.28 -15.74 -7.48
N GLU A 55 -12.34 -16.47 -7.84
CA GLU A 55 -13.25 -16.09 -8.94
C GLU A 55 -13.83 -14.68 -8.80
N ARG A 56 -13.93 -14.16 -7.57
CA ARG A 56 -14.47 -12.83 -7.30
C ARG A 56 -13.44 -11.72 -7.53
N ILE A 57 -12.15 -11.99 -7.30
CA ILE A 57 -11.12 -10.94 -7.29
C ILE A 57 -10.09 -11.05 -8.41
N ILE A 58 -9.93 -12.21 -9.06
CA ILE A 58 -8.87 -12.43 -10.05
C ILE A 58 -9.02 -11.51 -11.25
N GLU A 59 -10.22 -11.43 -11.84
CA GLU A 59 -10.44 -10.57 -13.02
C GLU A 59 -10.33 -9.07 -12.68
N PRO A 60 -10.91 -8.57 -11.58
CA PRO A 60 -10.63 -7.21 -11.10
C PRO A 60 -9.14 -6.93 -10.84
N PHE A 61 -8.42 -7.90 -10.25
CA PHE A 61 -6.97 -7.80 -10.01
C PHE A 61 -6.19 -7.72 -11.34
N LEU A 62 -6.58 -8.48 -12.36
CA LEU A 62 -5.98 -8.41 -13.69
C LEU A 62 -6.16 -7.02 -14.33
N ARG A 63 -7.35 -6.41 -14.22
CA ARG A 63 -7.60 -5.05 -14.73
C ARG A 63 -6.74 -4.02 -14.01
N MET A 64 -6.72 -4.07 -12.68
CA MET A 64 -5.84 -3.23 -11.86
C MET A 64 -4.36 -3.40 -12.27
N ALA A 65 -3.90 -4.63 -12.48
CA ALA A 65 -2.52 -4.88 -12.88
C ALA A 65 -2.20 -4.37 -14.29
N ARG A 66 -3.16 -4.32 -15.22
CA ARG A 66 -3.00 -3.74 -16.56
C ARG A 66 -3.13 -2.21 -16.58
N GLY A 67 -3.51 -1.60 -15.47
CA GLY A 67 -3.76 -0.17 -15.37
C GLY A 67 -5.06 0.26 -16.06
N GLU A 68 -6.09 -0.60 -16.04
CA GLU A 68 -7.35 -0.44 -16.78
C GLU A 68 -8.51 0.12 -15.92
N ASN A 69 -8.24 0.52 -14.68
CA ASN A 69 -9.29 0.75 -13.70
C ASN A 69 -9.23 2.16 -13.06
N ALA A 70 -8.08 2.61 -12.54
CA ALA A 70 -7.97 3.96 -11.98
C ALA A 70 -7.71 5.04 -13.04
N THR A 71 -8.41 6.17 -12.96
CA THR A 71 -8.32 7.25 -13.97
C THR A 71 -6.93 7.89 -14.08
N HIS A 72 -6.13 7.86 -13.00
CA HIS A 72 -4.77 8.41 -13.04
C HIS A 72 -3.83 7.58 -13.93
N GLU A 73 -4.14 6.29 -14.12
CA GLU A 73 -3.40 5.36 -14.97
C GLU A 73 -3.74 5.52 -16.46
N HIS A 74 -4.88 6.16 -16.78
CA HIS A 74 -5.31 6.39 -18.15
C HIS A 74 -4.68 7.66 -18.77
N ASN A 75 -3.86 8.40 -18.01
CA ASN A 75 -3.19 9.57 -18.53
C ASN A 75 -1.97 9.17 -19.37
N LYS A 76 -2.19 9.06 -20.69
CA LYS A 76 -1.14 8.72 -21.67
C LYS A 76 0.07 9.65 -21.65
N ALA A 77 -0.07 10.88 -21.16
CA ALA A 77 1.06 11.81 -21.04
C ALA A 77 2.03 11.41 -19.91
N LEU A 78 1.59 10.56 -18.96
CA LEU A 78 2.37 10.11 -17.81
C LEU A 78 3.02 8.73 -18.00
N GLY A 79 2.66 7.99 -19.06
CA GLY A 79 3.25 6.69 -19.38
C GLY A 79 2.24 5.54 -19.44
N GLU A 80 2.76 4.31 -19.54
CA GLU A 80 1.98 3.09 -19.33
C GLU A 80 1.99 2.74 -17.84
N PHE A 81 0.88 2.22 -17.30
CA PHE A 81 0.74 1.90 -15.88
C PHE A 81 0.56 0.41 -15.62
N ASN A 82 1.00 -0.42 -16.56
CA ASN A 82 0.95 -1.86 -16.37
C ASN A 82 1.98 -2.33 -15.31
N HIS A 83 1.70 -3.48 -14.69
CA HIS A 83 2.50 -4.08 -13.64
C HIS A 83 3.05 -5.44 -14.11
N PRO A 84 4.01 -5.45 -15.06
CA PRO A 84 4.36 -6.66 -15.80
C PRO A 84 5.41 -7.52 -15.11
N ASP A 85 6.03 -7.04 -14.05
CA ASP A 85 7.31 -7.55 -13.52
C ASP A 85 7.15 -8.67 -12.49
N GLY A 86 6.05 -9.43 -12.61
CA GLY A 86 5.72 -10.55 -11.75
C GLY A 86 4.42 -10.35 -10.97
N TRP A 87 3.97 -11.43 -10.35
CA TRP A 87 2.86 -11.42 -9.41
C TRP A 87 3.01 -12.54 -8.38
N GLY A 88 2.24 -12.44 -7.31
CA GLY A 88 2.10 -13.53 -6.36
C GLY A 88 0.82 -13.44 -5.55
N ALA A 89 0.54 -14.51 -4.81
CA ALA A 89 -0.62 -14.62 -3.95
C ALA A 89 -0.29 -15.40 -2.68
N VAL A 90 -1.02 -15.12 -1.60
CA VAL A 90 -1.21 -16.05 -0.48
C VAL A 90 -2.63 -16.58 -0.56
N TYR A 91 -2.78 -17.89 -0.39
CA TYR A 91 -4.06 -18.57 -0.45
C TYR A 91 -4.14 -19.66 0.61
N GLU A 92 -5.36 -20.03 0.98
CA GLU A 92 -5.62 -21.14 1.86
C GLU A 92 -5.52 -22.47 1.09
N ASN A 93 -4.79 -23.43 1.66
CA ASN A 93 -4.72 -24.81 1.19
C ASN A 93 -4.79 -25.77 2.39
N GLY A 94 -5.89 -26.52 2.48
CA GLY A 94 -6.05 -27.58 3.49
C GLY A 94 -5.93 -27.10 4.93
N GLY A 95 -6.42 -25.90 5.25
CA GLY A 95 -6.33 -25.31 6.60
C GLY A 95 -4.99 -24.66 6.94
N SER A 96 -4.11 -24.48 5.94
CA SER A 96 -2.84 -23.75 6.06
C SER A 96 -2.72 -22.69 4.97
N TYR A 97 -1.81 -21.74 5.12
CA TYR A 97 -1.54 -20.74 4.09
C TYR A 97 -0.31 -21.11 3.29
N GLU A 98 -0.39 -20.96 1.97
CA GLU A 98 0.70 -21.14 1.02
C GLU A 98 0.87 -19.88 0.17
N SER A 99 2.06 -19.69 -0.39
CA SER A 99 2.32 -18.63 -1.37
C SER A 99 2.70 -19.16 -2.74
N TYR A 100 2.28 -18.43 -3.77
CA TYR A 100 2.70 -18.62 -5.15
C TYR A 100 3.38 -17.36 -5.66
N LEU A 101 4.48 -17.52 -6.40
CA LEU A 101 5.26 -16.43 -6.97
C LEU A 101 5.55 -16.71 -8.45
N SER A 102 5.42 -15.68 -9.28
CA SER A 102 5.73 -15.73 -10.70
C SER A 102 6.43 -14.46 -11.14
N VAL A 103 7.37 -14.62 -12.08
CA VAL A 103 8.03 -13.50 -12.78
C VAL A 103 7.29 -13.07 -14.04
N ARG A 104 6.26 -13.83 -14.46
CA ARG A 104 5.40 -13.45 -15.58
C ARG A 104 4.44 -12.37 -15.11
N SER A 105 3.97 -11.53 -16.01
CA SER A 105 2.81 -10.69 -15.71
C SER A 105 1.59 -11.58 -15.43
N CYS A 106 0.73 -11.17 -14.49
CA CYS A 106 -0.44 -11.96 -14.09
C CYS A 106 -1.38 -12.24 -15.27
N TRP A 107 -1.50 -11.31 -16.24
CA TRP A 107 -2.34 -11.50 -17.42
C TRP A 107 -1.76 -12.43 -18.49
N GLN A 108 -0.48 -12.80 -18.40
CA GLN A 108 0.18 -13.76 -19.29
C GLN A 108 0.47 -15.10 -18.59
N ASP A 109 0.09 -15.25 -17.33
CA ASP A 109 0.33 -16.45 -16.53
C ASP A 109 -0.95 -17.31 -16.46
N SER A 110 -0.94 -18.44 -17.16
CA SER A 110 -2.08 -19.36 -17.15
C SER A 110 -2.36 -19.98 -15.77
N SER A 111 -1.36 -20.00 -14.89
CA SER A 111 -1.51 -20.52 -13.52
C SER A 111 -2.51 -19.72 -12.70
N LEU A 112 -2.76 -18.44 -13.04
CA LEU A 112 -3.73 -17.61 -12.34
C LEU A 112 -5.13 -18.25 -12.32
N LYS A 113 -5.50 -19.02 -13.35
CA LYS A 113 -6.80 -19.72 -13.42
C LYS A 113 -6.96 -20.80 -12.35
N TRP A 114 -5.87 -21.37 -11.86
CA TRP A 114 -5.89 -22.36 -10.78
C TRP A 114 -6.33 -21.75 -9.44
N PHE A 115 -6.28 -20.43 -9.30
CA PHE A 115 -6.68 -19.73 -8.09
C PHE A 115 -8.17 -19.40 -8.05
N ASN A 116 -8.94 -19.61 -9.13
CA ASN A 116 -10.37 -19.28 -9.16
C ASN A 116 -11.18 -20.02 -8.09
N ASP A 117 -10.82 -21.26 -7.79
CA ASP A 117 -11.47 -22.12 -6.79
C ASP A 117 -10.76 -22.09 -5.41
N LYS A 118 -9.82 -21.15 -5.22
CA LYS A 118 -9.06 -21.00 -3.97
C LYS A 118 -9.60 -19.84 -3.14
N THR A 119 -9.46 -19.96 -1.83
CA THR A 119 -9.63 -18.84 -0.91
C THR A 119 -8.35 -18.02 -0.92
N ILE A 120 -8.42 -16.80 -1.43
CA ILE A 120 -7.29 -15.88 -1.55
C ILE A 120 -7.24 -14.95 -0.35
N ILE A 121 -6.06 -14.84 0.26
CA ILE A 121 -5.80 -13.97 1.40
C ILE A 121 -5.22 -12.64 0.92
N LEU A 122 -4.27 -12.67 -0.02
CA LEU A 122 -3.75 -11.46 -0.67
C LEU A 122 -3.16 -11.78 -2.04
N MET A 123 -3.08 -10.75 -2.88
CA MET A 123 -2.38 -10.79 -4.17
C MET A 123 -1.58 -9.51 -4.38
N HIS A 124 -0.50 -9.63 -5.14
CA HIS A 124 0.38 -8.52 -5.47
C HIS A 124 0.81 -8.61 -6.94
N ALA A 125 0.62 -7.53 -7.70
CA ALA A 125 1.18 -7.34 -9.04
C ALA A 125 2.38 -6.40 -8.95
N ARG A 126 3.54 -6.87 -9.43
CA ARG A 126 4.81 -6.18 -9.28
C ARG A 126 5.07 -5.25 -10.46
N ARG A 127 5.58 -4.07 -10.14
CA ARG A 127 6.23 -3.15 -11.07
C ARG A 127 7.58 -2.78 -10.51
N ALA A 128 8.65 -3.19 -11.17
CA ALA A 128 10.00 -3.12 -10.64
C ALA A 128 10.48 -1.66 -10.59
N SER A 129 10.53 -1.08 -9.39
CA SER A 129 11.22 0.18 -9.14
C SER A 129 12.73 0.01 -9.00
N ARG A 130 13.12 -1.07 -8.32
CA ARG A 130 14.48 -1.49 -8.00
C ARG A 130 14.59 -3.02 -7.98
N GLY A 131 15.80 -3.51 -8.22
CA GLY A 131 16.12 -4.95 -8.26
C GLY A 131 15.70 -5.63 -9.58
N GLU A 132 16.33 -6.76 -9.88
CA GLU A 132 16.04 -7.53 -11.10
C GLU A 132 14.62 -8.14 -11.07
N VAL A 133 14.08 -8.42 -12.25
CA VAL A 133 12.86 -9.21 -12.41
C VAL A 133 13.20 -10.68 -12.16
N ASN A 134 13.12 -11.11 -10.90
CA ASN A 134 13.33 -12.47 -10.48
C ASN A 134 12.31 -12.86 -9.39
N VAL A 135 12.12 -14.17 -9.19
CA VAL A 135 11.14 -14.70 -8.22
C VAL A 135 11.45 -14.24 -6.80
N VAL A 136 12.74 -14.09 -6.47
CA VAL A 136 13.21 -13.68 -5.14
C VAL A 136 12.73 -12.28 -4.78
N ASN A 137 12.43 -11.45 -5.77
CA ASN A 137 11.93 -10.08 -5.59
C ASN A 137 10.41 -9.97 -5.81
N ALA A 138 9.72 -11.07 -6.11
CA ALA A 138 8.26 -11.08 -6.20
C ALA A 138 7.66 -11.17 -4.80
N HIS A 139 6.67 -10.31 -4.53
CA HIS A 139 5.83 -10.44 -3.35
C HIS A 139 4.73 -11.47 -3.58
N PRO A 140 4.20 -12.10 -2.51
CA PRO A 140 4.54 -11.92 -1.09
C PRO A 140 5.89 -12.54 -0.67
N PHE A 141 6.65 -11.83 0.18
CA PHE A 141 7.78 -12.44 0.87
C PHE A 141 7.30 -13.39 1.96
N HIS A 142 8.07 -14.45 2.19
CA HIS A 142 7.79 -15.44 3.22
C HIS A 142 9.00 -15.61 4.15
N VAL A 143 8.79 -15.48 5.46
CA VAL A 143 9.83 -15.65 6.49
C VAL A 143 9.26 -16.41 7.68
N SER A 144 9.98 -17.43 8.14
CA SER A 144 9.70 -18.05 9.45
C SER A 144 10.30 -17.19 10.56
N HIS A 145 9.47 -16.76 11.52
CA HIS A 145 9.88 -15.94 12.67
C HIS A 145 9.09 -16.35 13.91
N ASN A 146 9.78 -16.56 15.04
CA ASN A 146 9.19 -17.02 16.31
C ASN A 146 8.23 -18.22 16.19
N GLY A 147 8.58 -19.19 15.34
CA GLY A 147 7.79 -20.41 15.15
C GLY A 147 6.56 -20.28 14.24
N LYS A 148 6.34 -19.10 13.64
CA LYS A 148 5.24 -18.85 12.69
C LYS A 148 5.74 -18.55 11.28
N SER A 149 4.90 -18.82 10.29
CA SER A 149 5.13 -18.48 8.88
C SER A 149 4.50 -17.14 8.56
N TRP A 150 5.34 -16.14 8.26
CA TRP A 150 4.88 -14.78 7.98
C TRP A 150 4.90 -14.50 6.49
N TYR A 151 3.85 -13.86 5.99
CA TYR A 151 3.70 -13.40 4.62
C TYR A 151 3.59 -11.88 4.56
N PHE A 152 4.28 -11.25 3.60
CA PHE A 152 4.36 -9.80 3.51
C PHE A 152 4.33 -9.26 2.08
N CYS A 153 3.48 -8.27 1.85
CA CYS A 153 3.45 -7.46 0.63
C CYS A 153 3.75 -6.01 0.97
N HIS A 154 4.50 -5.33 0.11
CA HIS A 154 4.83 -3.92 0.27
C HIS A 154 4.68 -3.17 -1.04
N ASN A 155 4.14 -1.96 -0.97
CA ASN A 155 4.06 -1.01 -2.09
C ASN A 155 4.71 0.31 -1.68
N GLY A 156 5.96 0.50 -2.09
CA GLY A 156 6.75 1.66 -1.77
C GLY A 156 8.24 1.40 -1.96
N THR A 157 9.05 2.35 -1.52
CA THR A 157 10.50 2.21 -1.44
C THR A 157 10.97 2.73 -0.08
N VAL A 158 11.84 1.99 0.57
CA VAL A 158 12.42 2.34 1.88
C VAL A 158 13.93 2.47 1.77
N ASP A 159 14.42 3.70 1.81
CA ASP A 159 15.85 4.02 1.69
C ASP A 159 16.52 4.32 3.04
N ASP A 160 15.77 4.13 4.11
CA ASP A 160 16.24 4.40 5.46
C ASP A 160 17.43 3.51 5.87
N PRO A 161 18.56 4.10 6.31
CA PRO A 161 19.72 3.33 6.77
C PRO A 161 19.42 2.36 7.92
N LEU A 162 18.36 2.60 8.71
CA LEU A 162 17.97 1.73 9.82
C LEU A 162 17.63 0.31 9.38
N ILE A 163 17.14 0.13 8.14
CA ILE A 163 16.82 -1.19 7.62
C ILE A 163 18.02 -1.88 6.96
N ALA A 164 19.14 -1.18 6.74
CA ALA A 164 20.32 -1.71 6.04
C ALA A 164 21.00 -2.88 6.78
N LYS A 165 20.85 -2.95 8.11
CA LYS A 165 21.38 -4.05 8.94
C LYS A 165 20.60 -5.36 8.80
N TYR A 166 19.37 -5.33 8.26
CA TYR A 166 18.55 -6.51 8.09
C TYR A 166 18.95 -7.26 6.82
N ARG A 167 18.83 -8.59 6.86
CA ARG A 167 19.11 -9.44 5.69
C ARG A 167 18.04 -9.23 4.62
N GLY A 168 18.46 -9.12 3.37
CA GLY A 168 17.55 -9.14 2.24
C GLY A 168 18.15 -8.53 0.98
N GLY A 169 17.65 -9.00 -0.16
CA GLY A 169 18.09 -8.55 -1.49
C GLY A 169 17.49 -7.22 -1.91
N THR A 170 16.37 -6.84 -1.32
CA THR A 170 15.61 -5.60 -1.60
C THR A 170 15.38 -4.80 -0.31
N ASP A 171 15.07 -3.53 -0.48
CA ASP A 171 14.55 -2.67 0.59
C ASP A 171 13.28 -3.25 1.23
N SER A 172 12.38 -3.79 0.41
CA SER A 172 11.11 -4.37 0.87
C SER A 172 11.33 -5.60 1.78
N GLU A 173 12.28 -6.49 1.46
CA GLU A 173 12.60 -7.65 2.33
C GLU A 173 13.28 -7.20 3.64
N ARG A 174 14.13 -6.17 3.57
CA ARG A 174 14.75 -5.58 4.76
C ARG A 174 13.73 -4.88 5.65
N TYR A 175 12.78 -4.16 5.05
CA TYR A 175 11.66 -3.55 5.77
C TYR A 175 10.78 -4.60 6.43
N PHE A 176 10.46 -5.71 5.73
CA PHE A 176 9.73 -6.83 6.31
C PHE A 176 10.40 -7.35 7.59
N ARG A 177 11.71 -7.65 7.54
CA ARG A 177 12.43 -8.14 8.73
C ARG A 177 12.57 -7.10 9.82
N PHE A 178 12.71 -5.83 9.45
CA PHE A 178 12.67 -4.72 10.40
C PHE A 178 11.34 -4.70 11.15
N LEU A 179 10.22 -4.81 10.43
CA LEU A 179 8.88 -4.81 11.01
C LEU A 179 8.69 -6.03 11.94
N LEU A 180 9.04 -7.24 11.49
CA LEU A 180 8.95 -8.45 12.32
C LEU A 180 9.76 -8.37 13.62
N GLN A 181 10.94 -7.74 13.57
CA GLN A 181 11.79 -7.59 14.75
C GLN A 181 11.20 -6.65 15.81
N HIS A 182 10.32 -5.73 15.41
CA HIS A 182 9.70 -4.75 16.31
C HIS A 182 8.24 -5.06 16.62
N LEU A 183 7.59 -5.94 15.85
CA LEU A 183 6.20 -6.31 16.05
C LEU A 183 6.03 -7.06 17.36
N ASP A 184 5.15 -6.54 18.21
CA ASP A 184 4.58 -7.22 19.36
C ASP A 184 3.12 -7.56 19.01
N PRO A 185 2.78 -8.83 18.74
CA PRO A 185 1.41 -9.20 18.36
C PRO A 185 0.35 -8.88 19.41
N GLU A 186 0.73 -8.79 20.70
CA GLU A 186 -0.22 -8.42 21.77
C GLU A 186 -0.51 -6.92 21.80
N ASN A 187 0.41 -6.10 21.29
CA ASN A 187 0.33 -4.63 21.19
C ASN A 187 0.66 -4.19 19.75
N ALA A 188 -0.03 -4.81 18.78
CA ALA A 188 0.36 -4.73 17.38
C ALA A 188 0.29 -3.30 16.85
N GLU A 189 -0.79 -2.57 17.15
CA GLU A 189 -0.97 -1.19 16.74
C GLU A 189 0.18 -0.29 17.25
N GLU A 190 0.48 -0.34 18.55
CA GLU A 190 1.52 0.49 19.18
C GLU A 190 2.94 0.10 18.71
N SER A 191 3.20 -1.19 18.54
CA SER A 191 4.51 -1.67 18.13
C SER A 191 4.81 -1.37 16.65
N ILE A 192 3.81 -1.50 15.77
CA ILE A 192 3.91 -1.08 14.36
C ILE A 192 4.04 0.44 14.27
N GLU A 193 3.27 1.20 15.07
CA GLU A 193 3.41 2.66 15.17
C GLU A 193 4.85 3.05 15.53
N ALA A 194 5.39 2.47 16.60
CA ALA A 194 6.73 2.76 17.07
C ALA A 194 7.78 2.43 15.99
N ALA A 195 7.65 1.28 15.32
CA ALA A 195 8.55 0.88 14.25
C ALA A 195 8.51 1.84 13.06
N MET A 196 7.31 2.23 12.59
CA MET A 196 7.17 3.21 11.51
C MET A 196 7.69 4.58 11.90
N GLY A 197 7.53 4.99 13.17
CA GLY A 197 8.02 6.26 13.69
C GLY A 197 9.55 6.39 13.68
N MET A 198 10.28 5.27 13.57
CA MET A 198 11.74 5.27 13.43
C MET A 198 12.20 5.53 12.00
N LEU A 199 11.37 5.22 10.99
CA LEU A 199 11.71 5.36 9.58
C LEU A 199 11.39 6.79 9.12
N HIS A 200 12.28 7.37 8.32
CA HIS A 200 12.17 8.74 7.83
C HIS A 200 12.44 8.88 6.34
N ASP A 201 13.18 7.95 5.73
CA ASP A 201 13.48 7.97 4.30
C ASP A 201 12.74 6.85 3.55
N TYR A 202 11.56 7.19 3.02
CA TYR A 202 10.71 6.29 2.26
C TYR A 202 9.73 7.06 1.38
N THR A 203 9.21 6.42 0.32
CA THR A 203 8.06 6.93 -0.45
C THR A 203 6.73 6.50 0.18
N SER A 204 6.65 5.22 0.54
CA SER A 204 5.52 4.61 1.25
C SER A 204 6.01 3.41 2.07
N LEU A 205 5.27 3.13 3.14
CA LEU A 205 5.38 1.96 4.00
C LEU A 205 4.11 1.10 3.87
N ASN A 206 3.32 1.27 2.80
CA ASN A 206 2.09 0.53 2.62
C ASN A 206 2.38 -0.95 2.57
N ALA A 207 1.77 -1.70 3.48
CA ALA A 207 2.05 -3.11 3.60
C ALA A 207 0.85 -3.91 4.07
N PHE A 208 0.84 -5.17 3.64
CA PHE A 208 0.04 -6.24 4.21
C PHE A 208 0.97 -7.25 4.86
N LEU A 209 0.65 -7.67 6.08
CA LEU A 209 1.43 -8.62 6.85
C LEU A 209 0.49 -9.62 7.51
N THR A 210 0.79 -10.91 7.46
CA THR A 210 0.00 -11.94 8.16
C THR A 210 0.84 -13.13 8.56
N ASP A 211 0.49 -13.75 9.69
CA ASP A 211 1.03 -15.04 10.16
C ASP A 211 0.01 -16.19 10.02
N GLY A 212 -1.17 -15.92 9.43
CA GLY A 212 -2.30 -16.84 9.36
C GLY A 212 -3.34 -16.67 10.48
N ASP A 213 -2.94 -16.17 11.64
CA ASP A 213 -3.84 -15.90 12.77
C ASP A 213 -4.28 -14.44 12.80
N GLN A 214 -3.38 -13.54 12.38
CA GLN A 214 -3.57 -12.11 12.37
C GLN A 214 -3.23 -11.53 11.01
N PHE A 215 -3.91 -10.45 10.64
CA PHE A 215 -3.65 -9.71 9.43
C PHE A 215 -3.52 -8.22 9.74
N TYR A 216 -2.44 -7.60 9.28
CA TYR A 216 -2.13 -6.20 9.50
C TYR A 216 -2.15 -5.45 8.17
N VAL A 217 -2.83 -4.31 8.15
CA VAL A 217 -2.84 -3.36 7.04
C VAL A 217 -2.18 -2.07 7.53
N ILE A 218 -1.18 -1.62 6.78
CA ILE A 218 -0.49 -0.37 7.01
C ILE A 218 -0.74 0.54 5.81
N ASN A 219 -1.29 1.73 6.04
CA ASN A 219 -1.45 2.78 5.02
C ASN A 219 -0.65 4.02 5.43
N ARG A 220 0.60 4.12 4.97
CA ARG A 220 1.52 5.20 5.32
C ARG A 220 2.36 5.60 4.12
N TYR A 221 2.40 6.89 3.81
CA TYR A 221 3.19 7.42 2.69
C TYR A 221 3.66 8.85 2.95
N SER A 222 4.76 9.23 2.31
CA SER A 222 5.37 10.56 2.38
C SER A 222 5.04 11.43 1.15
N THR A 223 4.65 10.79 0.05
CA THR A 223 4.38 11.41 -1.25
C THR A 223 3.18 10.76 -1.95
N SER A 224 2.77 11.29 -3.10
CA SER A 224 1.80 10.70 -4.03
C SER A 224 0.51 10.13 -3.38
N PRO A 225 -0.27 10.94 -2.63
CA PRO A 225 -1.47 10.47 -1.92
C PRO A 225 -2.49 9.78 -2.83
N ARG A 226 -2.66 10.26 -4.07
CA ARG A 226 -3.58 9.67 -5.05
C ARG A 226 -3.22 8.23 -5.44
N TYR A 227 -1.96 7.85 -5.30
CA TYR A 227 -1.45 6.52 -5.66
C TYR A 227 -1.29 5.59 -4.46
N TYR A 228 -0.87 6.11 -3.31
CA TYR A 228 -0.62 5.30 -2.12
C TYR A 228 -1.80 5.24 -1.15
N THR A 229 -2.94 5.85 -1.45
CA THR A 229 -4.14 5.63 -0.63
C THR A 229 -4.64 4.21 -0.85
N LEU A 230 -4.61 3.38 0.21
CA LEU A 230 -5.36 2.13 0.24
C LEU A 230 -6.85 2.39 0.47
N TYR A 231 -7.70 1.52 -0.06
CA TYR A 231 -9.14 1.60 0.06
C TYR A 231 -9.65 0.35 0.77
N LEU A 232 -10.55 0.53 1.73
CA LEU A 232 -11.21 -0.54 2.48
C LEU A 232 -12.68 -0.63 2.08
N HIS A 233 -13.10 -1.83 1.77
CA HIS A 233 -14.50 -2.23 1.86
C HIS A 233 -14.67 -3.10 3.10
N ASN A 234 -15.70 -2.84 3.91
CA ASN A 234 -16.01 -3.63 5.09
C ASN A 234 -17.50 -4.04 5.09
N GLY A 235 -17.81 -5.08 4.32
CA GLY A 235 -19.17 -5.59 4.12
C GLY A 235 -19.47 -6.88 4.90
N SER A 236 -20.69 -7.40 4.73
CA SER A 236 -21.12 -8.64 5.40
C SER A 236 -20.43 -9.90 4.88
N ASP A 237 -19.83 -9.80 3.70
CA ASP A 237 -18.99 -10.75 3.00
C ASP A 237 -17.51 -10.66 3.40
N GLY A 238 -17.18 -9.76 4.34
CA GLY A 238 -15.85 -9.60 4.89
C GLY A 238 -15.09 -8.39 4.34
N PRO A 239 -13.97 -8.04 4.99
CA PRO A 239 -13.16 -6.91 4.60
C PRO A 239 -12.35 -7.21 3.33
N ILE A 240 -12.28 -6.23 2.42
CA ILE A 240 -11.38 -6.23 1.27
C ILE A 240 -10.62 -4.92 1.26
N ILE A 241 -9.29 -5.00 1.13
CA ILE A 241 -8.40 -3.85 1.04
C ILE A 241 -7.71 -3.88 -0.32
N SER A 242 -7.68 -2.76 -1.01
CA SER A 242 -7.08 -2.65 -2.33
C SER A 242 -6.31 -1.35 -2.51
N SER A 243 -5.35 -1.34 -3.43
CA SER A 243 -4.61 -0.14 -3.82
C SER A 243 -5.47 0.87 -4.58
N GLU A 244 -6.64 0.45 -5.06
CA GLU A 244 -7.63 1.27 -5.72
C GLU A 244 -9.04 0.65 -5.57
N PRO A 245 -10.11 1.44 -5.69
CA PRO A 245 -11.47 0.90 -5.69
C PRO A 245 -11.69 -0.06 -6.86
N LEU A 246 -12.27 -1.22 -6.58
CA LEU A 246 -12.63 -2.23 -7.59
C LEU A 246 -14.16 -2.32 -7.66
N PRO A 247 -14.83 -1.52 -8.53
CA PRO A 247 -16.29 -1.41 -8.55
C PRO A 247 -17.00 -2.73 -8.91
N ASP A 248 -16.30 -3.62 -9.61
CA ASP A 248 -16.81 -4.95 -9.97
C ASP A 248 -16.79 -5.94 -8.80
N VAL A 249 -16.02 -5.65 -7.75
CA VAL A 249 -15.95 -6.46 -6.53
C VAL A 249 -16.98 -5.99 -5.53
N VAL A 250 -17.01 -4.67 -5.28
CA VAL A 250 -17.88 -3.96 -4.34
C VAL A 250 -18.02 -2.50 -4.76
N THR A 251 -19.17 -1.91 -4.47
CA THR A 251 -19.48 -0.52 -4.87
C THR A 251 -19.07 0.52 -3.83
N GLU A 252 -18.95 0.13 -2.57
CA GLU A 252 -18.67 1.03 -1.45
C GLU A 252 -17.23 0.83 -0.97
N TRP A 253 -16.40 1.85 -1.18
CA TRP A 253 -15.00 1.88 -0.78
C TRP A 253 -14.72 3.12 0.05
N GLU A 254 -14.06 2.93 1.18
CA GLU A 254 -13.61 3.99 2.06
C GLU A 254 -12.09 4.18 1.91
N PRO A 255 -11.60 5.37 1.55
CA PRO A 255 -10.16 5.62 1.52
C PRO A 255 -9.58 5.60 2.94
N LEU A 256 -8.51 4.83 3.14
CA LEU A 256 -7.78 4.83 4.39
C LEU A 256 -6.99 6.14 4.53
N LYS A 257 -6.91 6.62 5.77
CA LYS A 257 -6.15 7.83 6.09
C LYS A 257 -4.66 7.53 6.13
N ASN A 258 -3.83 8.51 5.79
CA ASN A 258 -2.38 8.37 5.90
C ASN A 258 -1.96 8.21 7.37
N GLY A 259 -1.23 7.14 7.70
CA GLY A 259 -0.88 6.73 9.06
C GLY A 259 -1.90 5.81 9.72
N GLN A 260 -2.88 5.29 8.99
CA GLN A 260 -3.84 4.32 9.53
C GLN A 260 -3.25 2.91 9.57
N ILE A 261 -3.44 2.23 10.71
CA ILE A 261 -3.15 0.81 10.91
C ILE A 261 -4.47 0.10 11.17
N ILE A 262 -4.68 -1.05 10.51
CA ILE A 262 -5.82 -1.92 10.78
C ILE A 262 -5.29 -3.30 11.14
N VAL A 263 -5.84 -3.87 12.21
CA VAL A 263 -5.52 -5.20 12.70
C VAL A 263 -6.80 -6.04 12.62
N PHE A 264 -6.71 -7.15 11.89
CA PHE A 264 -7.72 -8.18 11.86
C PHE A 264 -7.21 -9.37 12.65
N GLN A 265 -8.00 -9.82 13.62
CA GLN A 265 -7.71 -10.96 14.46
C GLN A 265 -9.02 -11.72 14.66
N ASP A 266 -9.04 -12.99 14.31
CA ASP A 266 -10.27 -13.78 14.18
C ASP A 266 -11.29 -13.07 13.27
N SER A 267 -12.53 -12.87 13.73
CA SER A 267 -13.56 -12.07 13.04
C SER A 267 -13.59 -10.60 13.49
N SER A 268 -12.66 -10.19 14.35
CA SER A 268 -12.60 -8.83 14.90
C SER A 268 -11.70 -7.93 14.06
N MET A 269 -12.09 -6.67 13.93
CA MET A 269 -11.32 -5.63 13.27
C MET A 269 -11.09 -4.48 14.26
N ARG A 270 -9.82 -4.07 14.41
CA ARG A 270 -9.40 -2.87 15.16
C ARG A 270 -8.70 -1.93 14.20
N SER A 271 -8.93 -0.63 14.35
CA SER A 271 -8.31 0.38 13.49
C SER A 271 -7.85 1.56 14.34
N THR A 272 -6.60 1.98 14.13
CA THR A 272 -5.97 3.12 14.79
C THR A 272 -5.45 4.09 13.75
N LEU A 273 -5.68 5.39 13.96
CA LEU A 273 -5.14 6.45 13.12
C LEU A 273 -4.01 7.17 13.85
N ILE A 274 -2.83 7.17 13.26
CA ILE A 274 -1.66 7.84 13.81
C ILE A 274 -1.43 9.14 13.05
N SER A 275 -1.78 10.26 13.67
CA SER A 275 -1.45 11.58 13.13
C SER A 275 -0.11 12.05 13.68
N TRP A 276 0.94 11.94 12.88
CA TRP A 276 2.16 12.71 13.12
C TRP A 276 1.92 14.15 12.67
N SER A 277 1.78 15.10 13.60
CA SER A 277 2.18 16.46 13.29
C SER A 277 3.68 16.42 13.01
N VAL A 278 4.11 16.86 11.83
CA VAL A 278 5.52 17.09 11.51
C VAL A 278 6.00 18.17 12.50
N GLY A 279 6.48 17.75 13.67
CA GLY A 279 6.68 18.63 14.82
C GLY A 279 6.74 17.87 16.13
N LEU A 280 7.98 17.51 16.51
CA LEU A 280 8.44 17.26 17.88
C LEU A 280 7.57 16.31 18.73
N ARG A 281 7.83 15.00 18.63
CA ARG A 281 7.90 14.19 19.84
C ARG A 281 9.36 13.99 20.20
N SER A 282 9.73 14.66 21.29
CA SER A 282 10.97 14.47 22.04
C SER A 282 11.29 13.00 22.15
N SER A 283 12.53 12.65 21.80
CA SER A 283 13.22 11.41 22.12
C SER A 283 13.20 11.16 23.63
N ALA A 284 12.12 10.57 24.13
CA ALA A 284 12.05 10.06 25.49
C ALA A 284 11.15 8.82 25.51
N LEU A 285 11.78 7.69 25.84
CA LEU A 285 11.19 6.44 26.32
C LEU A 285 10.63 5.45 25.29
N LEU A 286 11.50 4.91 24.44
CA LEU A 286 11.45 3.47 24.12
C LEU A 286 12.89 2.94 24.08
N ALA A 287 13.45 2.64 25.26
CA ALA A 287 14.63 1.79 25.33
C ALA A 287 14.18 0.34 25.02
N PRO A 288 14.86 -0.40 24.14
CA PRO A 288 14.50 -1.77 23.86
C PRO A 288 14.70 -2.62 25.12
N ARG A 289 13.64 -3.29 25.59
CA ARG A 289 13.77 -4.37 26.56
C ARG A 289 14.55 -5.50 25.87
N VAL A 290 15.84 -5.56 26.13
CA VAL A 290 16.68 -6.73 25.82
C VAL A 290 16.13 -7.88 26.64
N TRP A 291 15.46 -8.83 25.98
CA TRP A 291 15.15 -10.12 26.57
C TRP A 291 16.46 -10.89 26.74
N LEU A 292 17.01 -10.86 27.96
CA LEU A 292 18.09 -11.75 28.36
C LEU A 292 17.52 -13.17 28.43
N TYR A 293 17.85 -14.00 27.45
CA TYR A 293 17.71 -15.45 27.55
C TYR A 293 18.63 -15.96 28.67
N THR A 294 18.08 -16.29 29.83
CA THR A 294 18.75 -17.16 30.80
C THR A 294 18.67 -18.59 30.29
N ALA A 295 19.80 -19.11 29.81
CA ALA A 295 20.00 -20.54 29.62
C ALA A 295 20.00 -21.23 31.00
N TYR A 296 18.97 -22.00 31.29
CA TYR A 296 19.03 -23.05 32.30
C TYR A 296 19.29 -24.36 31.58
N ASN A 297 20.51 -24.89 31.70
CA ASN A 297 20.77 -26.31 31.56
C ASN A 297 21.25 -26.82 32.91
N SER A 298 20.50 -27.80 33.41
CA SER A 298 20.89 -28.80 34.41
C SER A 298 22.20 -29.49 34.07
#